data_AF-A0A3G5T491-F1
#
_entry.id   AF-A0A3G5T491-F1
#
_cell.length_a   1.000
_cell.length_b   1.000
_cell.length_c   1.000
_cell.angle_alpha   90.00
_cell.angle_beta   90.00
_cell.angle_gamma   90.00
#
_symmetry.space_group_name_H-M   'P 1'
#
loop_
_entity.id
_entity.type
_entity.pdbx_description
1 polymer ?
#
loop_
_entity_poly.entity_id
_entity_poly.type
_entity_poly.pdbx_seq_one_letter_code
_entity_poly.pdbx_strand_id
1 'polypeptide(L)'
;MTPPAGPGQATVLKSHYARVGTGPVAFLDETYHVERDGRRRFYVMAAVVVLHDDRDPLRNELDNLVPDGWWHTTDELRTNEGREHARSLLQTFRIPDEACVVVDKISVAEDDKDGMQARGAVLGKLLDAVHSAESGLHPRVNLAVIEEQREARKNNFDRSVRKRLITEKTISESMALVAVSPGSEHLLWLPDLVCSAYRQKMLLQHTDLFKEIEELTHVVQLQ
;
A
#
# COMPACT_ATOMS: atom_id res chain seq x y z
N MET A 1 -8.23 -12.37 -9.32
CA MET A 1 -7.91 -11.96 -10.71
C MET A 1 -7.35 -10.54 -10.70
N THR A 2 -6.07 -10.42 -10.36
CA THR A 2 -5.26 -9.25 -10.69
C THR A 2 -5.32 -9.02 -12.21
N PRO A 3 -5.55 -7.80 -12.70
CA PRO A 3 -5.51 -7.55 -14.14
C PRO A 3 -4.10 -7.90 -14.68
N PRO A 4 -3.99 -8.53 -15.87
CA PRO A 4 -2.68 -8.70 -16.49
C PRO A 4 -2.03 -7.34 -16.72
N ALA A 5 -0.71 -7.27 -16.55
CA ALA A 5 0.09 -6.09 -16.83
C ALA A 5 -0.27 -5.52 -18.21
N GLY A 6 -0.73 -4.28 -18.26
CA GLY A 6 -0.89 -3.58 -19.53
C GLY A 6 0.49 -3.43 -20.19
N PRO A 7 0.64 -3.67 -21.52
CA PRO A 7 1.97 -3.73 -22.18
C PRO A 7 2.81 -2.45 -22.06
N GLY A 8 2.25 -1.32 -21.59
CA GLY A 8 2.97 -0.07 -21.33
C GLY A 8 3.34 0.19 -19.86
N GLN A 9 2.84 -0.58 -18.89
CA GLN A 9 2.98 -0.26 -17.46
C GLN A 9 4.43 -0.36 -16.97
N ALA A 10 5.13 -1.43 -17.35
CA ALA A 10 6.55 -1.60 -17.01
C ALA A 10 7.42 -0.43 -17.53
N THR A 11 7.14 0.06 -18.75
CA THR A 11 7.86 1.20 -19.35
C THR A 11 7.59 2.51 -18.61
N VAL A 12 6.32 2.75 -18.24
CA VAL A 12 5.93 3.91 -17.43
C VAL A 12 6.62 3.87 -16.07
N LEU A 13 6.57 2.73 -15.39
CA LEU A 13 7.18 2.56 -14.07
C LEU A 13 8.71 2.75 -14.12
N LYS A 14 9.39 2.17 -15.11
CA LYS A 14 10.83 2.38 -15.34
C LYS A 14 11.19 3.86 -15.49
N SER A 15 10.33 4.63 -16.16
CA SER A 15 10.51 6.08 -16.33
C SER A 15 10.30 6.85 -15.01
N HIS A 16 9.46 6.34 -14.10
CA HIS A 16 9.32 6.90 -12.75
C HIS A 16 10.51 6.53 -11.86
N TYR A 17 11.02 5.30 -11.94
CA TYR A 17 12.24 4.90 -11.23
C TYR A 17 13.48 5.67 -11.67
N ALA A 18 13.64 5.92 -12.97
CA ALA A 18 14.72 6.77 -13.46
C ALA A 18 14.62 8.21 -12.91
N ARG A 19 13.41 8.74 -12.75
CA ARG A 19 13.17 10.10 -12.23
C ARG A 19 13.36 10.22 -10.73
N VAL A 20 12.97 9.21 -9.95
CA VAL A 20 13.19 9.21 -8.49
C VAL A 20 14.67 8.97 -8.13
N GLY A 21 15.44 8.35 -9.04
CA GLY A 21 16.86 8.10 -8.86
C GLY A 21 17.12 7.20 -7.65
N THR A 22 17.91 7.72 -6.70
CA THR A 22 18.25 7.05 -5.43
C THR A 22 17.25 7.33 -4.31
N GLY A 23 16.13 8.00 -4.60
CA GLY A 23 15.08 8.24 -3.61
C GLY A 23 14.27 6.97 -3.29
N PRO A 24 13.66 6.92 -2.08
CA PRO A 24 12.78 5.84 -1.68
C PRO A 24 11.48 5.83 -2.50
N VAL A 25 10.81 4.68 -2.50
CA VAL A 25 9.51 4.48 -3.17
C VAL A 25 8.52 3.91 -2.16
N ALA A 26 7.31 4.48 -2.13
CA ALA A 26 6.20 3.94 -1.36
C ALA A 26 5.32 3.05 -2.24
N PHE A 27 5.05 1.82 -1.82
CA PHE A 27 4.11 0.89 -2.45
C PHE A 27 2.82 0.86 -1.63
N LEU A 28 1.69 1.11 -2.27
CA LEU A 28 0.40 1.35 -1.62
C LEU A 28 -0.60 0.27 -1.99
N ASP A 29 -1.35 -0.18 -1.00
CA ASP A 29 -2.54 -0.99 -1.18
C ASP A 29 -3.55 -0.70 -0.05
N GLU A 30 -4.74 -1.24 -0.16
CA GLU A 30 -5.87 -0.93 0.69
C GLU A 30 -6.65 -2.15 1.17
N THR A 31 -7.33 -1.96 2.29
CA THR A 31 -8.34 -2.91 2.74
C THR A 31 -9.49 -2.18 3.38
N TYR A 32 -10.71 -2.60 3.06
CA TYR A 32 -11.90 -1.89 3.50
C TYR A 32 -13.09 -2.83 3.70
N HIS A 33 -14.10 -2.31 4.39
CA HIS A 33 -15.45 -2.84 4.42
C HIS A 33 -16.39 -1.65 4.43
N VAL A 34 -17.11 -1.41 3.34
CA VAL A 34 -18.00 -0.24 3.20
C VAL A 34 -19.47 -0.61 3.11
N GLU A 35 -19.76 -1.92 3.07
CA GLU A 35 -21.10 -2.45 2.90
C GLU A 35 -21.98 -2.23 4.12
N ARG A 36 -23.28 -2.03 3.86
CA ARG A 36 -24.30 -1.80 4.89
C ARG A 36 -24.93 -3.12 5.34
N ASP A 37 -24.10 -4.05 5.77
CA ASP A 37 -24.50 -5.40 6.21
C ASP A 37 -24.48 -5.56 7.75
N GLY A 38 -24.42 -4.45 8.48
CA GLY A 38 -24.36 -4.43 9.95
C GLY A 38 -22.96 -4.67 10.53
N ARG A 39 -21.96 -5.00 9.69
CA ARG A 39 -20.56 -5.05 10.14
C ARG A 39 -19.98 -3.64 10.25
N ARG A 40 -18.90 -3.52 11.04
CA ARG A 40 -18.16 -2.28 11.19
C ARG A 40 -17.63 -1.82 9.84
N ARG A 41 -17.97 -0.59 9.45
CA ARG A 41 -17.46 0.03 8.22
C ARG A 41 -16.14 0.74 8.47
N PHE A 42 -15.15 0.49 7.62
CA PHE A 42 -13.80 1.04 7.73
C PHE A 42 -13.14 1.15 6.36
N TYR A 43 -12.13 2.00 6.29
CA TYR A 43 -11.22 2.09 5.16
C TYR A 43 -9.79 2.22 5.67
N VAL A 44 -8.89 1.38 5.18
CA VAL A 44 -7.47 1.40 5.54
C VAL A 44 -6.66 1.44 4.26
N MET A 45 -5.59 2.23 4.26
CA MET A 45 -4.57 2.18 3.23
C MET A 45 -3.21 2.12 3.89
N ALA A 46 -2.35 1.23 3.40
CA ALA A 46 -0.99 1.08 3.88
C ALA A 46 0.00 1.48 2.79
N ALA A 47 1.13 2.02 3.20
CA ALA A 47 2.31 2.19 2.37
C ALA A 47 3.48 1.38 2.97
N VAL A 48 4.21 0.68 2.11
CA VAL A 48 5.54 0.14 2.42
C VAL A 48 6.56 0.99 1.70
N VAL A 49 7.41 1.68 2.45
CA VAL A 49 8.49 2.51 1.93
C VAL A 49 9.76 1.67 1.82
N VAL A 50 10.28 1.54 0.60
CA VAL A 50 11.48 0.76 0.28
C VAL A 50 12.58 1.70 -0.20
N LEU A 51 13.78 1.58 0.37
CA LEU A 51 14.95 2.35 -0.02
C LEU A 51 15.51 1.90 -1.37
N HIS A 52 16.24 2.79 -2.04
CA HIS A 52 16.76 2.53 -3.38
C HIS A 52 17.55 1.22 -3.48
N ASP A 53 18.45 1.00 -2.53
CA ASP A 53 19.38 -0.13 -2.51
C ASP A 53 18.66 -1.47 -2.27
N ASP A 54 17.48 -1.45 -1.63
CA ASP A 54 16.72 -2.65 -1.27
C ASP A 54 15.62 -3.00 -2.28
N ARG A 55 15.24 -2.11 -3.20
CA ARG A 55 14.17 -2.38 -4.18
C ARG A 55 14.40 -3.64 -5.00
N ASP A 56 15.59 -3.79 -5.59
CA ASP A 56 15.89 -4.95 -6.44
C ASP A 56 16.16 -6.21 -5.62
N PRO A 57 16.97 -6.16 -4.52
CA PRO A 57 17.11 -7.30 -3.61
C PRO A 57 15.78 -7.83 -3.07
N LEU A 58 14.93 -6.94 -2.56
CA LEU A 58 13.63 -7.31 -2.00
C LEU A 58 12.69 -7.87 -3.07
N ARG A 59 12.65 -7.26 -4.27
CA ARG A 59 11.86 -7.81 -5.39
C ARG A 59 12.32 -9.22 -5.76
N ASN A 60 13.63 -9.45 -5.87
CA ASN A 60 14.18 -10.78 -6.18
C ASN A 60 13.87 -11.81 -5.07
N GLU A 61 13.89 -11.38 -3.81
CA GLU A 61 13.54 -12.23 -2.67
C GLU A 61 12.05 -12.63 -2.72
N LEU A 62 11.16 -11.69 -3.03
CA LEU A 62 9.74 -11.97 -3.27
C LEU A 62 9.52 -12.92 -4.45
N ASP A 63 10.23 -12.72 -5.56
CA ASP A 63 10.16 -13.61 -6.73
C ASP A 63 10.58 -15.05 -6.40
N ASN A 64 11.58 -15.21 -5.51
CA ASN A 64 12.01 -16.53 -5.05
C ASN A 64 10.99 -17.18 -4.10
N LEU A 65 10.32 -16.40 -3.26
CA LEU A 65 9.28 -16.87 -2.36
C LEU A 65 7.99 -17.20 -3.10
N VAL A 66 7.69 -16.51 -4.20
CA VAL A 66 6.46 -16.66 -5.00
C VAL A 66 6.83 -16.96 -6.46
N PRO A 67 7.37 -18.18 -6.74
CA PRO A 67 7.97 -18.49 -8.04
C PRO A 67 6.98 -18.56 -9.21
N ASP A 68 5.67 -18.70 -8.93
CA ASP A 68 4.62 -18.62 -9.93
C ASP A 68 4.24 -17.16 -10.30
N GLY A 69 4.81 -16.18 -9.61
CA GLY A 69 4.56 -14.76 -9.80
C GLY A 69 3.14 -14.34 -9.44
N TRP A 70 2.42 -15.15 -8.66
CA TRP A 70 1.02 -14.93 -8.35
C TRP A 70 0.76 -14.90 -6.85
N TRP A 71 0.60 -13.69 -6.31
CA TRP A 71 0.27 -13.49 -4.90
C TRP A 71 -1.15 -12.94 -4.72
N HIS A 72 -1.91 -13.56 -3.81
CA HIS A 72 -3.18 -13.05 -3.31
C HIS A 72 -3.29 -13.34 -1.81
N THR A 73 -3.02 -12.35 -0.95
CA THR A 73 -2.97 -12.56 0.50
C THR A 73 -4.25 -13.19 1.05
N THR A 74 -5.42 -12.77 0.55
CA THR A 74 -6.70 -13.32 1.00
C THR A 74 -6.84 -14.83 0.72
N ASP A 75 -6.27 -15.32 -0.38
CA ASP A 75 -6.31 -16.74 -0.73
C ASP A 75 -5.31 -17.54 0.11
N GLU A 76 -4.09 -17.02 0.29
CA GLU A 76 -3.03 -17.63 1.11
C GLU A 76 -3.48 -17.85 2.56
N LEU A 77 -4.13 -16.84 3.14
CA LEU A 77 -4.55 -16.89 4.54
C LEU A 77 -5.64 -17.95 4.84
N ARG A 78 -6.22 -18.59 3.81
CA ARG A 78 -7.22 -19.66 4.00
C ARG A 78 -6.62 -20.97 4.50
N THR A 79 -5.34 -21.22 4.28
CA THR A 79 -4.67 -22.47 4.66
C THR A 79 -3.62 -22.23 5.75
N ASN A 80 -3.18 -23.29 6.44
CA ASN A 80 -2.05 -23.18 7.38
C ASN A 80 -0.75 -22.87 6.62
N GLU A 81 -0.53 -23.56 5.50
CA GLU A 81 0.66 -23.39 4.65
C GLU A 81 0.78 -21.96 4.11
N GLY A 82 -0.30 -21.41 3.57
CA GLY A 82 -0.31 -20.03 3.08
C GLY A 82 -0.19 -18.97 4.18
N ARG A 83 -0.58 -19.27 5.43
CA ARG A 83 -0.26 -18.40 6.58
C ARG A 83 1.23 -18.37 6.91
N GLU A 84 1.90 -19.53 6.88
CA GLU A 84 3.36 -19.59 7.05
C GLU A 84 4.08 -18.91 5.87
N HIS A 85 3.54 -19.04 4.66
CA HIS A 85 4.06 -18.34 3.49
C HIS A 85 3.90 -16.82 3.62
N ALA A 86 2.73 -16.33 4.02
CA ALA A 86 2.50 -14.91 4.30
C ALA A 86 3.41 -14.38 5.41
N ARG A 87 3.66 -15.18 6.45
CA ARG A 87 4.63 -14.86 7.49
C ARG A 87 6.05 -14.76 6.91
N SER A 88 6.44 -15.70 6.06
CA SER A 88 7.76 -15.70 5.42
C SER A 88 7.98 -14.44 4.56
N LEU A 89 6.96 -13.97 3.84
CA LEU A 89 7.03 -12.70 3.12
C LEU A 89 7.16 -11.50 4.08
N LEU A 90 6.41 -11.47 5.19
CA LEU A 90 6.55 -10.40 6.19
C LEU A 90 7.93 -10.39 6.87
N GLN A 91 8.60 -11.53 6.94
CA GLN A 91 9.95 -11.66 7.48
C GLN A 91 11.06 -11.21 6.51
N THR A 92 10.71 -10.86 5.27
CA THR A 92 11.66 -10.24 4.32
C THR A 92 11.96 -8.77 4.65
N PHE A 93 11.09 -8.13 5.43
CA PHE A 93 11.29 -6.74 5.88
C PHE A 93 12.49 -6.66 6.80
N ARG A 94 13.36 -5.67 6.57
CA ARG A 94 14.62 -5.45 7.27
C ARG A 94 14.54 -4.16 8.08
N ILE A 95 14.97 -4.24 9.33
CA ILE A 95 15.16 -3.07 10.17
C ILE A 95 16.60 -2.56 9.94
N PRO A 96 16.82 -1.26 9.68
CA PRO A 96 15.88 -0.14 9.63
C PRO A 96 15.44 0.26 8.20
N ASP A 97 15.58 -0.64 7.24
CA ASP A 97 15.61 -0.30 5.81
C ASP A 97 14.20 -0.10 5.21
N GLU A 98 13.19 -0.85 5.67
CA GLU A 98 11.80 -0.65 5.26
C GLU A 98 10.92 -0.06 6.37
N ALA A 99 9.99 0.82 5.99
CA ALA A 99 9.01 1.37 6.93
C ALA A 99 7.58 1.19 6.42
N CYS A 100 6.67 0.88 7.34
CA CYS A 100 5.25 0.78 7.07
C CYS A 100 4.52 2.02 7.60
N VAL A 101 3.69 2.64 6.77
CA VAL A 101 2.76 3.69 7.20
C VAL A 101 1.34 3.20 6.94
N VAL A 102 0.54 3.09 7.99
CA VAL A 102 -0.87 2.68 7.89
C VAL A 102 -1.73 3.88 8.24
N VAL A 103 -2.63 4.26 7.33
CA VAL A 103 -3.69 5.24 7.62
C VAL A 103 -5.02 4.51 7.68
N ASP A 104 -5.66 4.53 8.84
CA ASP A 104 -7.00 4.00 9.01
C ASP A 104 -8.04 5.11 9.16
N LYS A 105 -9.23 4.85 8.64
CA LYS A 105 -10.44 5.60 8.93
C LYS A 105 -11.50 4.63 9.40
N ILE A 106 -11.73 4.66 10.70
CA ILE A 106 -12.76 3.88 11.36
C ILE A 106 -14.06 4.70 11.35
N SER A 107 -15.19 4.06 11.04
CA SER A 107 -16.50 4.72 10.93
C SER A 107 -16.66 5.54 9.65
N VAL A 108 -16.67 4.85 8.51
CA VAL A 108 -17.03 5.45 7.22
C VAL A 108 -18.42 6.07 7.31
N ALA A 109 -18.55 7.32 6.87
CA ALA A 109 -19.79 8.09 6.96
C ALA A 109 -20.96 7.36 6.28
N GLU A 110 -22.17 7.52 6.82
CA GLU A 110 -23.34 6.82 6.27
C GLU A 110 -23.61 7.20 4.82
N ASP A 111 -23.44 8.47 4.46
CA ASP A 111 -23.64 9.00 3.11
C ASP A 111 -22.54 8.59 2.11
N ASP A 112 -21.37 8.14 2.59
CA ASP A 112 -20.28 7.61 1.77
C ASP A 112 -20.55 6.16 1.35
N LYS A 113 -21.50 5.98 0.42
CA LYS A 113 -22.04 4.67 0.02
C LYS A 113 -21.00 3.72 -0.55
N ASP A 114 -20.05 4.22 -1.36
CA ASP A 114 -19.04 3.41 -2.04
C ASP A 114 -17.64 3.58 -1.44
N GLY A 115 -17.52 4.30 -0.32
CA GLY A 115 -16.26 4.51 0.39
C GLY A 115 -15.30 5.47 -0.30
N MET A 116 -15.72 6.18 -1.35
CA MET A 116 -14.83 7.06 -2.11
C MET A 116 -14.39 8.28 -1.30
N GLN A 117 -15.22 8.78 -0.38
CA GLN A 117 -14.81 9.87 0.50
C GLN A 117 -13.75 9.38 1.50
N ALA A 118 -13.99 8.22 2.11
CA ALA A 118 -13.03 7.57 3.00
C ALA A 118 -11.72 7.26 2.29
N ARG A 119 -11.77 6.70 1.07
CA ARG A 119 -10.60 6.47 0.20
C ARG A 119 -9.80 7.75 0.01
N GLY A 120 -10.47 8.84 -0.39
CA GLY A 120 -9.82 10.12 -0.64
C GLY A 120 -9.17 10.73 0.61
N ALA A 121 -9.77 10.50 1.78
CA ALA A 121 -9.21 10.92 3.05
C ALA A 121 -7.97 10.09 3.44
N VAL A 122 -8.06 8.75 3.37
CA VAL A 122 -6.93 7.87 3.73
C VAL A 122 -5.78 8.01 2.74
N LEU A 123 -6.04 8.02 1.43
CA LEU A 123 -5.02 8.24 0.41
C LEU A 123 -4.38 9.62 0.58
N GLY A 124 -5.20 10.63 0.87
CA GLY A 124 -4.75 11.99 1.09
C GLY A 124 -3.73 12.08 2.22
N LYS A 125 -4.09 11.54 3.39
CA LYS A 125 -3.21 11.53 4.57
C LYS A 125 -2.02 10.58 4.40
N LEU A 126 -2.17 9.46 3.70
CA LEU A 126 -1.06 8.53 3.47
C LEU A 126 0.01 9.17 2.58
N LEU A 127 -0.41 9.86 1.51
CA LEU A 127 0.51 10.59 0.64
C LEU A 127 1.23 11.71 1.40
N ASP A 128 0.51 12.47 2.23
CA ASP A 128 1.11 13.49 3.10
C ASP A 128 2.14 12.89 4.08
N ALA A 129 1.77 11.82 4.79
CA ALA A 129 2.62 11.16 5.77
C ALA A 129 3.93 10.64 5.15
N VAL A 130 3.85 9.93 4.02
CA VAL A 130 5.06 9.41 3.35
C VAL A 130 5.89 10.53 2.71
N HIS A 131 5.26 11.62 2.29
CA HIS A 131 5.95 12.76 1.68
C HIS A 131 6.66 13.64 2.70
N SER A 132 6.03 13.89 3.85
CA SER A 132 6.58 14.71 4.93
C SER A 132 7.55 13.92 5.81
N ALA A 133 7.56 12.58 5.70
CA ALA A 133 8.26 11.69 6.62
C ALA A 133 7.83 11.91 8.08
N GLU A 134 6.52 12.08 8.29
CA GLU A 134 5.90 12.44 9.57
C GLU A 134 6.33 11.54 10.74
N SER A 135 6.52 10.24 10.49
CA SER A 135 6.90 9.26 11.51
C SER A 135 8.39 9.28 11.87
N GLY A 136 9.24 9.84 11.01
CA GLY A 136 10.70 9.74 11.11
C GLY A 136 11.28 8.34 10.83
N LEU A 137 10.45 7.34 10.51
CA LEU A 137 10.90 5.97 10.23
C LEU A 137 11.47 5.79 8.82
N HIS A 138 11.22 6.74 7.92
CA HIS A 138 11.70 6.68 6.55
C HIS A 138 12.09 8.08 6.03
N PRO A 139 12.94 8.17 4.99
CA PRO A 139 13.18 9.43 4.30
C PRO A 139 11.97 9.89 3.49
N ARG A 140 11.95 11.18 3.12
CA ARG A 140 10.91 11.79 2.29
C ARG A 140 10.70 11.05 0.97
N VAL A 141 9.45 10.67 0.68
CA VAL A 141 9.07 9.97 -0.54
C VAL A 141 8.55 10.94 -1.62
N ASN A 142 9.02 10.76 -2.85
CA ASN A 142 8.54 11.49 -4.04
C ASN A 142 7.94 10.59 -5.12
N LEU A 143 7.85 9.28 -4.88
CA LEU A 143 7.17 8.34 -5.77
C LEU A 143 6.34 7.36 -4.94
N ALA A 144 5.03 7.38 -5.16
CA ALA A 144 4.10 6.38 -4.69
C ALA A 144 3.63 5.51 -5.86
N VAL A 145 3.65 4.19 -5.70
CA VAL A 145 3.14 3.19 -6.62
C VAL A 145 1.92 2.56 -5.95
N ILE A 146 0.77 2.53 -6.64
CA ILE A 146 -0.48 1.96 -6.12
C ILE A 146 -1.01 0.91 -7.10
N GLU A 147 -1.73 -0.10 -6.61
CA GLU A 147 -2.43 -1.03 -7.49
C GLU A 147 -3.44 -0.30 -8.40
N GLU A 148 -3.38 -0.60 -9.70
CA GLU A 148 -4.35 -0.11 -10.67
C GLU A 148 -5.74 -0.68 -10.40
N GLN A 149 -6.70 0.23 -10.22
CA GLN A 149 -8.08 -0.14 -10.01
C GLN A 149 -8.72 -0.57 -11.32
N ARG A 150 -9.58 -1.60 -11.28
CA ARG A 150 -10.36 -2.05 -12.44
C ARG A 150 -11.24 -0.95 -13.03
N GLU A 151 -11.77 -0.08 -12.17
CA GLU A 151 -12.65 1.01 -12.58
C GLU A 151 -11.84 2.28 -12.84
N ALA A 152 -11.84 2.75 -14.09
CA ALA A 152 -11.14 3.98 -14.48
C ALA A 152 -11.55 5.22 -13.64
N ARG A 153 -12.79 5.25 -13.12
CA ARG A 153 -13.25 6.33 -12.23
C ARG A 153 -12.43 6.42 -10.93
N LYS A 154 -12.00 5.28 -10.37
CA LYS A 154 -11.19 5.24 -9.14
C LYS A 154 -9.77 5.71 -9.42
N ASN A 155 -9.15 5.24 -10.50
CA ASN A 155 -7.85 5.73 -10.94
C ASN A 155 -7.85 7.24 -11.22
N ASN A 156 -8.91 7.77 -11.83
CA ASN A 156 -9.06 9.21 -12.05
C ASN A 156 -9.25 9.98 -10.75
N PHE A 157 -9.95 9.40 -9.78
CA PHE A 157 -10.12 9.98 -8.45
C PHE A 157 -8.80 10.03 -7.68
N ASP A 158 -7.98 8.98 -7.72
CA ASP A 158 -6.66 8.99 -7.05
C ASP A 158 -5.75 10.09 -7.59
N ARG A 159 -5.78 10.32 -8.91
CA ARG A 159 -5.08 11.45 -9.55
C ARG A 159 -5.63 12.81 -9.10
N SER A 160 -6.95 12.92 -8.89
CA SER A 160 -7.57 14.16 -8.44
C SER A 160 -7.22 14.48 -6.98
N VAL A 161 -7.16 13.45 -6.11
CA VAL A 161 -6.68 13.57 -4.72
C VAL A 161 -5.26 14.12 -4.71
N ARG A 162 -4.33 13.52 -5.46
CA ARG A 162 -2.95 14.04 -5.59
C ARG A 162 -2.93 15.49 -6.08
N LYS A 163 -3.68 15.81 -7.13
CA LYS A 163 -3.72 17.17 -7.71
C LYS A 163 -4.20 18.20 -6.68
N ARG A 164 -5.22 17.84 -5.89
CA ARG A 164 -5.72 18.68 -4.79
C ARG A 164 -4.64 18.93 -3.75
N LEU A 165 -3.96 17.89 -3.26
CA LEU A 165 -2.88 18.05 -2.27
C LEU A 165 -1.73 18.94 -2.76
N ILE A 166 -1.38 18.87 -4.05
CA ILE A 166 -0.39 19.77 -4.66
C ILE A 166 -0.90 21.21 -4.64
N THR A 167 -2.16 21.43 -5.00
CA THR A 167 -2.78 22.77 -5.03
C THR A 167 -2.84 23.37 -3.62
N GLU A 168 -3.10 22.54 -2.62
CA GLU A 168 -3.13 22.88 -1.19
C GLU A 168 -1.73 23.02 -0.58
N LYS A 169 -0.67 22.70 -1.34
CA LYS A 169 0.75 22.70 -0.91
C LYS A 169 1.06 21.71 0.22
N THR A 170 0.20 20.73 0.45
CA THR A 170 0.42 19.63 1.39
C THR A 170 1.54 18.71 0.91
N ILE A 171 1.59 18.46 -0.40
CA ILE A 171 2.69 17.72 -1.04
C ILE A 171 3.32 18.55 -2.16
N SER A 172 4.59 18.29 -2.47
CA SER A 172 5.26 18.95 -3.59
C SER A 172 4.80 18.43 -4.95
N GLU A 173 4.96 19.25 -5.99
CA GLU A 173 4.68 18.87 -7.39
C GLU A 173 5.48 17.66 -7.87
N SER A 174 6.68 17.44 -7.31
CA SER A 174 7.54 16.30 -7.63
C SER A 174 7.04 14.98 -7.07
N MET A 175 6.09 14.99 -6.13
CA MET A 175 5.49 13.75 -5.63
C MET A 175 4.65 13.11 -6.73
N ALA A 176 5.10 12.00 -7.29
CA ALA A 176 4.39 11.22 -8.30
C ALA A 176 3.51 10.14 -7.66
N LEU A 177 2.36 9.86 -8.27
CA LEU A 177 1.51 8.71 -7.97
C LEU A 177 1.29 7.95 -9.29
N VAL A 178 1.73 6.70 -9.33
CA VAL A 178 1.60 5.83 -10.52
C VAL A 178 0.78 4.59 -10.16
N ALA A 179 -0.20 4.26 -11.00
CA ALA A 179 -1.03 3.08 -10.84
C ALA A 179 -0.55 1.98 -11.79
N VAL A 180 -0.25 0.79 -11.26
CA VAL A 180 0.22 -0.38 -12.03
C VAL A 180 -0.39 -1.67 -11.48
N SER A 181 -0.43 -2.73 -12.28
CA SER A 181 -0.80 -4.06 -11.78
C SER A 181 0.32 -4.66 -10.91
N PRO A 182 0.00 -5.41 -9.84
CA PRO A 182 0.96 -6.24 -9.12
C PRO A 182 1.77 -7.16 -10.04
N GLY A 183 1.20 -7.65 -11.15
CA GLY A 183 1.96 -8.44 -12.14
C GLY A 183 3.02 -7.65 -12.93
N SER A 184 3.06 -6.31 -12.79
CA SER A 184 4.15 -5.46 -13.32
C SER A 184 5.16 -5.05 -12.25
N GLU A 185 4.80 -5.15 -10.97
CA GLU A 185 5.63 -4.71 -9.84
C GLU A 185 5.24 -5.50 -8.59
N HIS A 186 6.03 -6.55 -8.29
CA HIS A 186 5.76 -7.47 -7.20
C HIS A 186 5.96 -6.86 -5.81
N LEU A 187 6.63 -5.71 -5.70
CA LEU A 187 6.68 -4.96 -4.43
C LEU A 187 5.30 -4.47 -3.96
N LEU A 188 4.27 -4.49 -4.82
CA LEU A 188 2.87 -4.26 -4.43
C LEU A 188 2.27 -5.39 -3.58
N TRP A 189 2.90 -6.57 -3.50
CA TRP A 189 2.45 -7.64 -2.60
C TRP A 189 2.65 -7.29 -1.12
N LEU A 190 3.66 -6.46 -0.82
CA LEU A 190 3.99 -6.05 0.54
C LEU A 190 2.88 -5.23 1.21
N PRO A 191 2.36 -4.13 0.62
CA PRO A 191 1.26 -3.40 1.23
C PRO A 191 -0.05 -4.20 1.31
N ASP A 192 -0.32 -5.16 0.40
CA ASP A 192 -1.47 -6.09 0.50
C ASP A 192 -1.35 -6.96 1.77
N LEU A 193 -0.15 -7.49 2.02
CA LEU A 193 0.19 -8.22 3.25
C LEU A 193 0.03 -7.36 4.50
N VAL A 194 0.57 -6.14 4.49
CA VAL A 194 0.45 -5.20 5.62
C VAL A 194 -1.02 -4.86 5.90
N CYS A 195 -1.79 -4.56 4.87
CA CYS A 195 -3.23 -4.32 4.98
C CYS A 195 -3.96 -5.53 5.58
N SER A 196 -3.66 -6.74 5.11
CA SER A 196 -4.27 -7.98 5.60
C SER A 196 -3.90 -8.28 7.05
N ALA A 197 -2.62 -8.11 7.44
CA ALA A 197 -2.16 -8.25 8.82
C ALA A 197 -2.82 -7.23 9.75
N TYR A 198 -2.89 -5.96 9.32
CA TYR A 198 -3.54 -4.90 10.07
C TYR A 198 -5.06 -5.14 10.23
N ARG A 199 -5.74 -5.58 9.18
CA ARG A 199 -7.17 -5.94 9.22
C ARG A 199 -7.44 -7.04 10.24
N GLN A 200 -6.60 -8.08 10.27
CA GLN A 200 -6.73 -9.16 11.24
C GLN A 200 -6.55 -8.68 12.68
N LYS A 201 -5.54 -7.83 12.94
CA LYS A 201 -5.34 -7.17 14.24
C LYS A 201 -6.57 -6.35 14.64
N MET A 202 -7.05 -5.49 13.73
CA MET A 202 -8.13 -4.53 13.99
C MET A 202 -9.49 -5.20 14.20
N LEU A 203 -9.82 -6.24 13.43
CA LEU A 203 -11.16 -6.86 13.44
C LEU A 203 -11.25 -8.14 14.28
N LEU A 204 -10.20 -8.93 14.31
CA LEU A 204 -10.21 -10.27 14.91
C LEU A 204 -9.31 -10.38 16.14
N GLN A 205 -8.56 -9.32 16.48
CA GLN A 205 -7.54 -9.34 17.54
C GLN A 205 -6.45 -10.41 17.31
N HIS A 206 -6.32 -10.90 16.08
CA HIS A 206 -5.26 -11.81 15.67
C HIS A 206 -4.02 -10.97 15.34
N THR A 207 -2.96 -11.13 16.13
CA THR A 207 -1.77 -10.25 16.04
C THR A 207 -0.57 -10.91 15.40
N ASP A 208 -0.63 -12.21 15.10
CA ASP A 208 0.58 -13.00 14.78
C ASP A 208 1.33 -12.48 13.56
N LEU A 209 0.62 -12.08 12.50
CA LEU A 209 1.23 -11.49 11.32
C LEU A 209 1.66 -10.03 11.56
N PHE A 210 0.83 -9.24 12.26
CA PHE A 210 1.15 -7.83 12.49
C PHE A 210 2.38 -7.65 13.38
N LYS A 211 2.63 -8.57 14.32
CA LYS A 211 3.81 -8.56 15.20
C LYS A 211 5.13 -8.60 14.42
N GLU A 212 5.17 -9.25 13.25
CA GLU A 212 6.39 -9.31 12.43
C GLU A 212 6.82 -7.94 11.90
N ILE A 213 5.88 -6.99 11.79
CA ILE A 213 6.10 -5.65 11.20
C ILE A 213 5.78 -4.52 12.18
N GLU A 214 5.43 -4.82 13.43
CA GLU A 214 4.90 -3.83 14.37
C GLU A 214 5.93 -2.73 14.68
N GLU A 215 7.20 -3.09 14.85
CA GLU A 215 8.30 -2.15 15.11
C GLU A 215 8.60 -1.22 13.92
N LEU A 216 8.24 -1.65 12.69
CA LEU A 216 8.42 -0.90 11.46
C LEU A 216 7.20 -0.03 11.11
N THR A 217 6.10 -0.15 11.86
CA THR A 217 4.80 0.40 11.46
C THR A 217 4.43 1.64 12.25
N HIS A 218 4.22 2.75 11.53
CA HIS A 218 3.53 3.92 12.03
C HIS A 218 2.04 3.89 11.65
N VAL A 219 1.15 3.94 12.64
CA VAL A 219 -0.31 3.96 12.43
C VAL A 219 -0.86 5.36 12.67
N VAL A 220 -1.56 5.89 11.67
CA VAL A 220 -2.28 7.17 11.71
C VAL A 220 -3.78 6.88 11.70
N GLN A 221 -4.49 7.38 12.72
CA GLN A 221 -5.94 7.24 12.81
C GLN A 221 -6.64 8.52 12.34
N LEU A 222 -7.53 8.39 11.36
CA LEU A 222 -8.42 9.46 10.92
C LEU A 222 -9.73 9.40 11.70
N GLN A 223 -10.08 10.53 12.31
CA GLN A 223 -11.40 10.76 12.92
C GLN A 223 -12.49 10.94 11.85
#